data_AF-A0A1H3B2D5-F1
#
_entry.id   AF-A0A1H3B2D5-F1
#
_cell.length_a   1.000
_cell.length_b   1.000
_cell.length_c   1.000
_cell.angle_alpha   90.00
_cell.angle_beta   90.00
_cell.angle_gamma   90.00
#
_symmetry.space_group_name_H-M   'P 1'
#
loop_
_entity.id
_entity.type
_entity.pdbx_description
1 polymer ?
#
loop_
_entity_poly.entity_id
_entity_poly.type
_entity_poly.pdbx_seq_one_letter_code
_entity_poly.pdbx_strand_id
1 'polypeptide(L)'
;MNTDLTEAETKFANAWLTKHGVLISPLPRMLAVRLGARDVKPSRLVLNRWRAGGFLIGLLLAVAYHCLQYLPNVRGVEMTESQGVYFIIGGTVVGFWLSIRGRERDLGGLPVSASVERPSWSKHLGGWYLASLVITFAGGTALAVAMYVTTSARTYAWSWLGALAWGALCTAVILVGTWRAPVIADDPASASVDAMLRVEDSFLAMPGYFAVLVLIDLVTTHRQPPEFTWWLLGYAVLAFGTSAISALTYWRRVSPRAATPNGPN
;
A
#
# COMPACT_ATOMS: atom_id res chain seq x y z
N MET A 1 -8.26 28.52 -12.24
CA MET A 1 -8.58 27.65 -13.39
C MET A 1 -9.75 26.78 -12.96
N ASN A 2 -10.95 27.03 -13.49
CA ASN A 2 -12.15 26.25 -13.14
C ASN A 2 -12.04 24.91 -13.87
N THR A 3 -11.44 23.91 -13.23
CA THR A 3 -11.52 22.54 -13.72
C THR A 3 -12.88 22.00 -13.30
N ASP A 4 -13.86 22.19 -14.18
CA ASP A 4 -15.12 21.48 -14.11
C ASP A 4 -14.84 19.98 -14.21
N LEU A 5 -15.60 19.19 -13.45
CA LEU A 5 -15.52 17.74 -13.49
C LEU A 5 -15.83 17.26 -14.90
N THR A 6 -14.99 16.37 -15.42
CA THR A 6 -15.27 15.73 -16.71
C THR A 6 -16.45 14.77 -16.57
N GLU A 7 -17.22 14.58 -17.64
CA GLU A 7 -18.33 13.62 -17.68
C GLU A 7 -17.87 12.20 -17.30
N ALA A 8 -16.64 11.84 -17.68
CA ALA A 8 -16.02 10.57 -17.33
C ALA A 8 -15.78 10.42 -15.81
N GLU A 9 -15.27 11.46 -15.13
CA GLU A 9 -15.07 11.46 -13.68
C GLU A 9 -16.40 11.30 -12.94
N THR A 10 -17.45 12.00 -13.38
CA THR A 10 -18.79 11.89 -12.82
C THR A 10 -19.39 10.49 -13.02
N LYS A 11 -19.25 9.92 -14.23
CA LYS A 11 -19.74 8.58 -14.54
C LYS A 11 -19.04 7.51 -13.71
N PHE A 12 -17.72 7.60 -13.56
CA PHE A 12 -16.97 6.68 -12.71
C PHE A 12 -17.38 6.80 -11.24
N ALA A 13 -17.47 8.02 -10.73
CA ALA A 13 -17.85 8.25 -9.34
C ALA A 13 -19.23 7.64 -9.04
N ASN A 14 -20.21 7.84 -9.93
CA ASN A 14 -21.53 7.21 -9.82
C ASN A 14 -21.46 5.68 -9.89
N ALA A 15 -20.63 5.12 -10.78
CA ALA A 15 -20.45 3.67 -10.89
C ALA A 15 -19.80 3.08 -9.62
N TRP A 16 -18.79 3.75 -9.08
CA TRP A 16 -18.13 3.35 -7.83
C TRP A 16 -19.11 3.42 -6.66
N LEU A 17 -19.85 4.53 -6.51
CA LEU A 17 -20.87 4.68 -5.46
C LEU A 17 -21.96 3.60 -5.55
N THR A 18 -22.47 3.35 -6.75
CA THR A 18 -23.45 2.29 -7.00
C THR A 18 -22.91 0.92 -6.63
N LYS A 19 -21.66 0.63 -7.02
CA LYS A 19 -20.96 -0.62 -6.67
C LYS A 19 -20.80 -0.79 -5.15
N HIS A 20 -20.71 0.31 -4.40
CA HIS A 20 -20.56 0.32 -2.95
C HIS A 20 -21.90 0.51 -2.21
N GLY A 21 -23.03 0.53 -2.94
CA GLY A 21 -24.37 0.67 -2.36
C GLY A 21 -24.64 2.04 -1.74
N VAL A 22 -23.87 3.07 -2.10
CA VAL A 22 -24.00 4.42 -1.58
C VAL A 22 -24.82 5.25 -2.57
N LEU A 23 -26.02 5.67 -2.16
CA LEU A 23 -26.90 6.53 -2.97
C LEU A 23 -26.76 7.97 -2.49
N ILE A 24 -25.97 8.78 -3.20
CA ILE A 24 -25.86 10.23 -2.95
C ILE A 24 -26.26 10.96 -4.23
N SER A 25 -27.32 11.77 -4.17
CA SER A 25 -27.78 12.60 -5.27
C SER A 25 -28.24 13.97 -4.74
N PRO A 26 -27.68 15.09 -5.22
CA PRO A 26 -26.64 15.20 -6.26
C PRO A 26 -25.25 14.76 -5.75
N LEU A 27 -24.40 14.26 -6.65
CA LEU A 27 -23.03 13.87 -6.34
C LEU A 27 -22.21 15.10 -5.88
N PRO A 28 -21.71 15.14 -4.63
CA PRO A 28 -20.90 16.25 -4.17
C PRO A 28 -19.63 16.36 -5.01
N ARG A 29 -19.29 17.58 -5.45
CA ARG A 29 -18.14 17.85 -6.32
C ARG A 29 -16.85 17.24 -5.75
N MET A 30 -16.67 17.28 -4.43
CA MET A 30 -15.49 16.73 -3.76
C MET A 30 -15.32 15.23 -3.99
N LEU A 31 -16.43 14.51 -3.90
CA LEU A 31 -16.46 13.06 -3.96
C LEU A 31 -16.25 12.59 -5.41
N ALA A 32 -16.84 13.32 -6.36
CA ALA A 32 -16.57 13.15 -7.78
C ALA A 32 -15.09 13.37 -8.12
N VAL A 33 -14.46 14.41 -7.56
CA VAL A 33 -13.02 14.70 -7.76
C VAL A 33 -12.14 13.57 -7.24
N ARG A 34 -12.45 13.06 -6.04
CA ARG A 34 -11.62 12.06 -5.39
C ARG A 34 -11.75 10.67 -6.01
N LEU A 35 -12.96 10.31 -6.42
CA LEU A 35 -13.20 9.08 -7.18
C LEU A 35 -12.66 9.22 -8.61
N GLY A 36 -12.86 10.36 -9.25
CA GLY A 36 -12.32 10.67 -10.58
C GLY A 36 -10.80 10.58 -10.64
N ALA A 37 -10.10 11.04 -9.61
CA ALA A 37 -8.65 10.91 -9.49
C ALA A 37 -8.14 9.46 -9.52
N ARG A 38 -9.01 8.46 -9.27
CA ARG A 38 -8.67 7.03 -9.23
C ARG A 38 -8.89 6.31 -10.57
N ASP A 39 -9.80 6.79 -11.42
CA ASP A 39 -10.21 6.08 -12.65
C ASP A 39 -9.82 6.76 -13.95
N VAL A 40 -9.59 8.07 -13.93
CA VAL A 40 -9.20 8.75 -15.16
C VAL A 40 -7.85 8.19 -15.56
N LYS A 41 -7.77 7.57 -16.75
CA LYS A 41 -6.54 7.46 -17.54
C LYS A 41 -6.00 8.88 -17.63
N PRO A 42 -5.08 9.31 -16.74
CA PRO A 42 -4.70 10.71 -16.67
C PRO A 42 -4.05 11.05 -18.00
N SER A 43 -3.90 12.35 -18.31
CA SER A 43 -2.89 12.71 -19.30
C SER A 43 -1.61 11.96 -18.89
N ARG A 44 -1.18 11.01 -19.74
CA ARG A 44 -0.21 9.96 -19.36
C ARG A 44 0.97 10.57 -18.59
N LEU A 45 1.37 11.78 -18.97
CA LEU A 45 2.40 12.61 -18.36
C LEU A 45 2.35 12.79 -16.83
N VAL A 46 1.24 13.23 -16.21
CA VAL A 46 1.24 13.58 -14.77
C VAL A 46 1.23 12.36 -13.85
N LEU A 47 0.50 11.31 -14.23
CA LEU A 47 0.53 10.05 -13.50
C LEU A 47 1.86 9.32 -13.71
N ASN A 48 2.41 9.42 -14.92
CA ASN A 48 3.73 8.87 -15.21
C ASN A 48 4.82 9.60 -14.45
N ARG A 49 4.73 10.92 -14.15
CA ARG A 49 5.81 11.62 -13.43
C ARG A 49 6.04 11.05 -12.02
N TRP A 50 4.96 10.81 -11.26
CA TRP A 50 5.07 10.31 -9.89
C TRP A 50 5.42 8.82 -9.85
N ARG A 51 4.86 8.03 -10.77
CA ARG A 51 5.19 6.61 -10.90
C ARG A 51 6.63 6.42 -11.39
N ALA A 52 7.04 7.14 -12.43
CA ALA A 52 8.41 7.13 -12.94
C ALA A 52 9.37 7.68 -11.88
N GLY A 53 9.02 8.75 -11.18
CA GLY A 53 9.81 9.28 -10.07
C GLY A 53 10.01 8.26 -8.95
N GLY A 54 8.92 7.62 -8.50
CA GLY A 54 8.99 6.55 -7.50
C GLY A 54 9.80 5.34 -7.96
N PHE A 55 9.62 4.91 -9.21
CA PHE A 55 10.42 3.85 -9.82
C PHE A 55 11.91 4.22 -9.91
N LEU A 56 12.23 5.43 -10.39
CA LEU A 56 13.61 5.93 -10.52
C LEU A 56 14.28 6.06 -9.16
N ILE A 57 13.58 6.57 -8.15
CA ILE A 57 14.09 6.61 -6.76
C ILE A 57 14.35 5.20 -6.26
N GLY A 58 13.41 4.27 -6.45
CA GLY A 58 13.59 2.86 -6.09
C GLY A 58 14.79 2.23 -6.80
N LEU A 59 14.96 2.50 -8.10
CA LEU A 59 16.10 2.01 -8.88
C LEU A 59 17.42 2.60 -8.40
N LEU A 60 17.48 3.92 -8.15
CA LEU A 60 18.67 4.59 -7.64
C LEU A 60 19.05 4.06 -6.25
N LEU A 61 18.07 3.85 -5.37
CA LEU A 61 18.31 3.23 -4.06
C LEU A 61 18.76 1.78 -4.19
N ALA A 62 18.18 0.99 -5.11
CA ALA A 62 18.64 -0.37 -5.39
C ALA A 62 20.11 -0.39 -5.82
N VAL A 63 20.51 0.51 -6.73
CA VAL A 63 21.91 0.65 -7.19
C VAL A 63 22.81 1.09 -6.04
N ALA A 64 22.43 2.12 -5.29
CA ALA A 64 23.20 2.62 -4.15
C ALA A 64 23.38 1.53 -3.08
N TYR A 65 22.32 0.76 -2.81
CA TYR A 65 22.35 -0.35 -1.86
C TYR A 65 23.22 -1.50 -2.36
N HIS A 66 23.16 -1.81 -3.66
CA HIS A 66 24.05 -2.80 -4.28
C HIS A 66 25.53 -2.39 -4.19
N CYS A 67 25.84 -1.09 -4.28
CA CYS A 67 27.20 -0.59 -4.10
C CYS A 67 27.77 -0.83 -2.69
N LEU A 68 26.94 -1.12 -1.67
CA LEU A 68 27.43 -1.49 -0.34
C LEU A 68 28.27 -2.76 -0.37
N GLN A 69 28.13 -3.60 -1.39
CA GLN A 69 28.93 -4.79 -1.59
C GLN A 69 30.43 -4.52 -1.77
N TYR A 70 30.80 -3.27 -2.13
CA TYR A 70 32.18 -2.84 -2.32
C TYR A 70 32.82 -2.26 -1.04
N LEU A 71 32.05 -2.14 0.06
CA LEU A 71 32.59 -1.66 1.32
C LEU A 71 33.50 -2.72 1.98
N PRO A 72 34.57 -2.29 2.67
CA PRO A 72 35.41 -3.21 3.42
C PRO A 72 34.57 -3.98 4.44
N ASN A 73 34.81 -5.29 4.55
CA ASN A 73 34.09 -6.23 5.42
C ASN A 73 32.66 -6.61 4.98
N VAL A 74 32.18 -6.17 3.81
CA VAL A 74 30.92 -6.66 3.24
C VAL A 74 31.20 -7.79 2.25
N ARG A 75 30.67 -8.98 2.53
CA ARG A 75 30.75 -10.11 1.61
C ARG A 75 29.63 -9.99 0.57
N GLY A 76 29.89 -9.24 -0.50
CA GLY A 76 28.89 -8.92 -1.52
C GLY A 76 28.09 -10.09 -2.08
N VAL A 77 28.76 -11.23 -2.29
CA VAL A 77 28.12 -12.48 -2.78
C VAL A 77 27.11 -13.08 -1.80
N GLU A 78 27.17 -12.70 -0.52
CA GLU A 78 26.25 -13.16 0.53
C GLU A 78 25.09 -12.16 0.75
N MET A 79 25.04 -11.04 0.03
CA MET A 79 23.90 -10.10 0.14
C MET A 79 22.62 -10.69 -0.47
N THR A 80 21.50 -10.28 0.08
CA THR A 80 20.15 -10.61 -0.39
C THR A 80 19.98 -10.12 -1.84
N GLU A 81 19.69 -11.02 -2.78
CA GLU A 81 19.58 -10.66 -4.20
C GLU A 81 18.26 -9.93 -4.48
N SER A 82 17.19 -10.34 -3.79
CA SER A 82 15.86 -9.74 -3.90
C SER A 82 15.81 -8.26 -3.48
N GLN A 83 16.85 -7.72 -2.83
CA GLN A 83 16.91 -6.34 -2.35
C GLN A 83 16.53 -5.31 -3.42
N GLY A 84 16.98 -5.48 -4.66
CA GLY A 84 16.65 -4.56 -5.75
C GLY A 84 15.15 -4.50 -6.02
N VAL A 85 14.48 -5.65 -5.95
CA VAL A 85 13.03 -5.77 -6.13
C VAL A 85 12.27 -5.10 -4.98
N TYR A 86 12.75 -5.21 -3.73
CA TYR A 86 12.18 -4.47 -2.59
C TYR A 86 12.19 -2.96 -2.84
N PHE A 87 13.33 -2.40 -3.28
CA PHE A 87 13.45 -0.97 -3.52
C PHE A 87 12.56 -0.48 -4.67
N ILE A 88 12.55 -1.21 -5.78
CA ILE A 88 11.74 -0.88 -6.96
C ILE A 88 10.25 -0.96 -6.64
N ILE A 89 9.78 -2.03 -6.00
CA ILE A 89 8.36 -2.20 -5.66
C ILE A 89 7.94 -1.14 -4.63
N GLY A 90 8.72 -0.95 -3.57
CA GLY A 90 8.42 0.07 -2.54
C GLY A 90 8.33 1.48 -3.15
N GLY A 91 9.31 1.86 -3.98
CA GLY A 91 9.31 3.14 -4.69
C GLY A 91 8.12 3.29 -5.65
N THR A 92 7.77 2.23 -6.39
CA THR A 92 6.63 2.23 -7.32
C THR A 92 5.30 2.37 -6.60
N VAL A 93 5.10 1.65 -5.48
CA VAL A 93 3.89 1.70 -4.67
C VAL A 93 3.71 3.09 -4.03
N VAL A 94 4.78 3.67 -3.49
CA VAL A 94 4.76 5.06 -2.99
C VAL A 94 4.49 6.06 -4.12
N GLY A 95 5.13 5.89 -5.29
CA GLY A 95 4.91 6.75 -6.45
C GLY A 95 3.47 6.69 -6.97
N PHE A 96 2.86 5.50 -6.95
CA PHE A 96 1.44 5.31 -7.25
C PHE A 96 0.55 6.06 -6.25
N TRP A 97 0.78 5.89 -4.94
CA TRP A 97 0.04 6.62 -3.91
C TRP A 97 0.21 8.14 -4.01
N LEU A 98 1.44 8.63 -4.24
CA LEU A 98 1.71 10.05 -4.46
C LEU A 98 1.03 10.61 -5.70
N SER A 99 0.84 9.79 -6.74
CA SER A 99 0.11 10.21 -7.94
C SER A 99 -1.35 10.54 -7.65
N ILE A 100 -2.01 9.73 -6.80
CA ILE A 100 -3.38 9.98 -6.33
C ILE A 100 -3.39 11.27 -5.51
N ARG A 101 -2.48 11.40 -4.52
CA ARG A 101 -2.38 12.60 -3.66
C ARG A 101 -2.05 13.88 -4.43
N GLY A 102 -1.23 13.79 -5.46
CA GLY A 102 -0.90 14.90 -6.34
C GLY A 102 -2.13 15.38 -7.09
N ARG A 103 -2.91 14.45 -7.67
CA ARG A 103 -4.16 14.76 -8.36
C ARG A 103 -5.21 15.35 -7.43
N GLU A 104 -5.35 14.83 -6.21
CA GLU A 104 -6.23 15.40 -5.17
C GLU A 104 -5.86 16.86 -4.87
N ARG A 105 -4.56 17.21 -4.82
CA ARG A 105 -4.11 18.59 -4.60
C ARG A 105 -4.33 19.50 -5.81
N ASP A 106 -4.08 18.99 -7.02
CA ASP A 106 -4.22 19.75 -8.27
C ASP A 106 -5.67 20.13 -8.55
N LEU A 107 -6.64 19.31 -8.10
CA LEU A 107 -8.08 19.57 -8.27
C LEU A 107 -8.66 20.57 -7.25
N GLY A 108 -7.79 21.29 -6.53
CA GLY A 108 -8.12 22.39 -5.64
C GLY A 108 -8.18 21.92 -4.19
N GLY A 109 -7.52 22.67 -3.29
CA GLY A 109 -7.58 22.43 -1.85
C GLY A 109 -9.01 22.47 -1.37
N LEU A 110 -9.62 21.30 -1.23
CA LEU A 110 -11.01 21.14 -0.86
C LEU A 110 -11.21 21.67 0.56
N PRO A 111 -12.30 22.42 0.84
CA PRO A 111 -12.59 22.90 2.18
C PRO A 111 -12.48 21.76 3.19
N VAL A 112 -11.60 21.96 4.17
CA VAL A 112 -11.43 21.03 5.28
C VAL A 112 -12.56 21.30 6.25
N SER A 113 -13.49 20.36 6.36
CA SER A 113 -14.53 20.46 7.37
C SER A 113 -13.92 20.18 8.74
N ALA A 114 -13.78 21.24 9.55
CA ALA A 114 -13.24 21.12 10.91
C ALA A 114 -14.23 20.43 11.88
N SER A 115 -15.49 20.28 11.49
CA SER A 115 -16.55 19.70 12.33
C SER A 115 -16.69 18.18 12.22
N VAL A 116 -16.03 17.54 11.24
CA VAL A 116 -16.14 16.08 11.05
C VAL A 116 -15.04 15.37 11.86
N GLU A 117 -15.45 14.47 12.75
CA GLU A 117 -14.53 13.65 13.53
C GLU A 117 -13.64 12.80 12.61
N ARG A 118 -12.34 12.73 12.91
CA ARG A 118 -11.42 11.90 12.12
C ARG A 118 -11.74 10.42 12.34
N PRO A 119 -11.87 9.63 11.25
CA PRO A 119 -12.11 8.21 11.39
C PRO A 119 -10.93 7.53 12.11
N SER A 120 -11.25 6.71 13.11
CA SER A 120 -10.25 5.94 13.85
C SER A 120 -9.68 4.84 12.96
N TRP A 121 -8.38 4.88 12.69
CA TRP A 121 -7.69 3.94 11.80
C TRP A 121 -7.84 2.48 12.25
N SER A 122 -7.80 2.21 13.57
CA SER A 122 -7.87 0.86 14.13
C SER A 122 -9.24 0.22 13.93
N LYS A 123 -10.32 1.03 13.97
CA LYS A 123 -11.69 0.56 13.70
C LYS A 123 -11.88 0.16 12.24
N HIS A 124 -11.16 0.80 11.31
CA HIS A 124 -11.40 0.67 9.87
C HIS A 124 -10.50 -0.36 9.18
N LEU A 125 -9.23 -0.46 9.55
CA LEU A 125 -8.30 -1.43 8.93
C LEU A 125 -8.54 -2.86 9.42
N GLY A 126 -9.08 -3.02 10.63
CA GLY A 126 -9.38 -4.33 11.22
C GLY A 126 -8.14 -5.10 11.69
N GLY A 127 -8.39 -6.16 12.47
CA GLY A 127 -7.32 -6.96 13.09
C GLY A 127 -6.44 -7.70 12.09
N TRP A 128 -6.98 -8.15 10.95
CA TRP A 128 -6.22 -8.88 9.94
C TRP A 128 -5.17 -8.02 9.24
N TYR A 129 -5.50 -6.75 8.96
CA TYR A 129 -4.52 -5.81 8.38
C TYR A 129 -3.38 -5.56 9.38
N LEU A 130 -3.71 -5.32 10.64
CA LEU A 130 -2.71 -5.14 11.70
C LEU A 130 -1.84 -6.37 11.90
N ALA A 131 -2.44 -7.56 11.92
CA ALA A 131 -1.71 -8.81 11.99
C ALA A 131 -0.73 -8.93 10.81
N SER A 132 -1.15 -8.61 9.59
CA SER A 132 -0.26 -8.65 8.43
C SER A 132 0.93 -7.69 8.54
N LEU A 133 0.74 -6.47 9.05
CA LEU A 133 1.83 -5.54 9.33
C LEU A 133 2.84 -6.10 10.33
N VAL A 134 2.32 -6.62 11.46
CA VAL A 134 3.15 -7.17 12.53
C VAL A 134 3.91 -8.40 12.02
N ILE A 135 3.23 -9.33 11.35
CA ILE A 135 3.85 -10.55 10.83
C ILE A 135 4.93 -10.18 9.81
N THR A 136 4.64 -9.34 8.81
CA THR A 136 5.63 -8.93 7.81
C THR A 136 6.85 -8.29 8.46
N PHE A 137 6.67 -7.20 9.22
CA PHE A 137 7.83 -6.40 9.62
C PHE A 137 8.47 -6.91 10.91
N ALA A 138 7.68 -7.20 11.95
CA ALA A 138 8.23 -7.73 13.20
C ALA A 138 8.65 -9.20 13.05
N GLY A 139 7.85 -10.03 12.37
CA GLY A 139 8.20 -11.42 12.10
C GLY A 139 9.42 -11.54 11.17
N GLY A 140 9.48 -10.74 10.10
CA GLY A 140 10.65 -10.68 9.21
C GLY A 140 11.90 -10.20 9.96
N THR A 141 11.78 -9.18 10.82
CA THR A 141 12.89 -8.70 11.67
C THR A 141 13.37 -9.79 12.63
N ALA A 142 12.46 -10.49 13.29
CA ALA A 142 12.80 -11.57 14.22
C ALA A 142 13.54 -12.70 13.50
N LEU A 143 13.11 -13.08 12.29
CA LEU A 143 13.80 -14.07 11.46
C LEU A 143 15.18 -13.60 11.02
N ALA A 144 15.32 -12.35 10.59
CA ALA A 144 16.62 -11.78 10.21
C ALA A 144 17.58 -11.78 11.40
N VAL A 145 17.13 -11.35 12.58
CA VAL A 145 17.93 -11.36 13.81
C VAL A 145 18.31 -12.78 14.21
N ALA A 146 17.38 -13.74 14.12
CA ALA A 146 17.67 -15.14 14.39
C ALA A 146 18.78 -15.67 13.47
N MET A 147 18.66 -15.48 12.15
CA MET A 147 19.70 -15.87 11.19
C MET A 147 21.04 -15.21 11.50
N TYR A 148 21.04 -13.92 11.86
CA TYR A 148 22.26 -13.18 12.18
C TYR A 148 22.99 -13.75 13.40
N VAL A 149 22.24 -14.19 14.42
CA VAL A 149 22.80 -14.70 15.69
C VAL A 149 23.18 -16.18 15.58
N THR A 150 22.39 -17.00 14.89
CA THR A 150 22.55 -18.47 14.92
C THR A 150 23.31 -19.03 13.73
N THR A 151 23.61 -18.25 12.69
CA THR A 151 24.25 -18.73 11.45
C THR A 151 25.43 -17.87 11.04
N SER A 152 26.21 -18.36 10.07
CA SER A 152 27.29 -17.57 9.45
C SER A 152 26.79 -16.56 8.41
N ALA A 153 25.52 -16.60 8.00
CA ALA A 153 24.95 -15.76 6.94
C ALA A 153 24.59 -14.33 7.43
N ARG A 154 25.52 -13.68 8.13
CA ARG A 154 25.31 -12.36 8.75
C ARG A 154 25.04 -11.27 7.71
N THR A 155 25.74 -11.30 6.59
CA THR A 155 25.57 -10.33 5.50
C THR A 155 24.21 -10.47 4.82
N TYR A 156 23.73 -11.70 4.61
CA TYR A 156 22.35 -11.95 4.15
C TYR A 156 21.34 -11.36 5.12
N ALA A 157 21.43 -11.73 6.40
CA ALA A 157 20.49 -11.29 7.43
C ALA A 157 20.42 -9.75 7.55
N TRP A 158 21.57 -9.08 7.58
CA TRP A 158 21.63 -7.62 7.66
C TRP A 158 21.10 -6.94 6.40
N SER A 159 21.44 -7.46 5.22
CA SER A 159 20.95 -6.89 3.96
C SER A 159 19.43 -7.05 3.81
N TRP A 160 18.88 -8.21 4.20
CA TRP A 160 17.45 -8.43 4.20
C TRP A 160 16.74 -7.53 5.22
N LEU A 161 17.32 -7.31 6.40
CA LEU A 161 16.78 -6.38 7.39
C LEU A 161 16.71 -4.95 6.84
N GLY A 162 17.73 -4.51 6.08
CA GLY A 162 17.71 -3.22 5.39
C GLY A 162 16.58 -3.12 4.36
N ALA A 163 16.35 -4.18 3.57
CA ALA A 163 15.25 -4.25 2.61
C ALA A 163 13.87 -4.24 3.29
N LEU A 164 13.72 -4.95 4.42
CA LEU A 164 12.51 -4.92 5.24
C LEU A 164 12.25 -3.54 5.84
N ALA A 165 13.30 -2.86 6.33
CA ALA A 165 13.19 -1.50 6.86
C ALA A 165 12.73 -0.51 5.78
N TRP A 166 13.22 -0.66 4.55
CA TRP A 166 12.72 0.12 3.41
C TRP A 166 11.23 -0.15 3.14
N GLY A 167 10.82 -1.42 3.09
CA GLY A 167 9.41 -1.79 2.92
C GLY A 167 8.52 -1.20 4.03
N ALA A 168 8.97 -1.26 5.28
CA ALA A 168 8.29 -0.69 6.43
C ALA A 168 8.15 0.84 6.31
N LEU A 169 9.20 1.52 5.86
CA LEU A 169 9.17 2.96 5.60
C LEU A 169 8.16 3.32 4.51
N CYS A 170 8.16 2.61 3.38
CA CYS A 170 7.19 2.81 2.30
C CYS A 170 5.75 2.63 2.81
N THR A 171 5.48 1.54 3.54
CA THR A 171 4.16 1.28 4.13
C THR A 171 3.78 2.36 5.14
N ALA A 172 4.70 2.79 6.00
CA ALA A 172 4.47 3.84 6.98
C ALA A 172 4.15 5.19 6.31
N VAL A 173 4.87 5.58 5.25
CA VAL A 173 4.59 6.81 4.49
C VAL A 173 3.15 6.81 3.95
N ILE A 174 2.71 5.69 3.36
CA ILE A 174 1.35 5.57 2.83
C ILE A 174 0.32 5.63 3.94
N LEU A 175 0.49 4.85 5.02
CA LEU A 175 -0.46 4.81 6.12
C LEU A 175 -0.55 6.14 6.85
N VAL A 176 0.59 6.69 7.26
CA VAL A 176 0.64 7.99 7.95
C VAL A 176 0.10 9.09 7.04
N GLY A 177 0.49 9.12 5.77
CA GLY A 177 0.00 10.11 4.82
C GLY A 177 -1.50 10.02 4.57
N THR A 178 -2.06 8.80 4.53
CA THR A 178 -3.49 8.54 4.33
C THR A 178 -4.30 8.90 5.56
N TRP A 179 -3.86 8.55 6.76
CA TRP A 179 -4.61 8.77 8.00
C TRP A 179 -4.38 10.16 8.62
N ARG A 180 -3.28 10.84 8.30
CA ARG A 180 -3.06 12.25 8.68
C ARG A 180 -3.64 13.26 7.68
N ALA A 181 -4.09 12.81 6.50
CA ALA A 181 -4.74 13.71 5.55
C ALA A 181 -6.01 14.32 6.18
N PRO A 182 -6.33 15.60 5.92
CA PRO A 182 -7.57 16.22 6.38
C PRO A 182 -8.79 15.44 5.84
N VAL A 183 -9.89 15.43 6.58
CA VAL A 183 -11.15 14.85 6.13
C VAL A 183 -11.78 15.79 5.13
N ILE A 184 -12.17 15.24 3.98
CA ILE A 184 -12.72 15.99 2.86
C ILE A 184 -14.17 15.50 2.68
N ALA A 185 -15.10 16.19 3.35
CA ALA A 185 -16.51 15.83 3.36
C ALA A 185 -17.38 17.05 3.69
N ASP A 186 -18.45 17.24 2.92
CA ASP A 186 -19.46 18.29 3.15
C ASP A 186 -20.56 17.83 4.11
N ASP A 187 -20.81 16.52 4.18
CA ASP A 187 -21.91 15.90 4.93
C ASP A 187 -21.49 14.51 5.50
N PRO A 188 -22.26 13.92 6.42
CA PRO A 188 -21.94 12.62 7.01
C PRO A 188 -21.81 11.46 6.01
N ALA A 189 -22.57 11.45 4.91
CA ALA A 189 -22.47 10.42 3.88
C ALA A 189 -21.15 10.58 3.11
N SER A 190 -20.78 11.80 2.74
CA SER A 190 -19.45 12.11 2.17
C SER A 190 -18.31 11.71 3.09
N ALA A 191 -18.45 11.90 4.41
CA ALA A 191 -17.46 11.47 5.41
C ALA A 191 -17.30 9.95 5.46
N SER A 192 -18.40 9.20 5.31
CA SER A 192 -18.34 7.74 5.25
C SER A 192 -17.59 7.25 4.00
N VAL A 193 -17.77 7.93 2.86
CA VAL A 193 -17.03 7.62 1.63
C VAL A 193 -15.55 7.98 1.77
N ASP A 194 -15.22 9.14 2.36
CA ASP A 194 -13.83 9.50 2.69
C ASP A 194 -13.13 8.41 3.52
N ALA A 195 -13.82 7.88 4.53
CA ALA A 195 -13.30 6.80 5.36
C ALA A 195 -13.08 5.49 4.55
N MET A 196 -14.01 5.11 3.67
CA MET A 196 -13.84 3.95 2.79
C MET A 196 -12.62 4.11 1.87
N LEU A 197 -12.47 5.28 1.26
CA LEU A 197 -11.37 5.59 0.35
C LEU A 197 -10.00 5.54 1.05
N ARG A 198 -9.90 5.94 2.32
CA ARG A 198 -8.68 5.78 3.13
C ARG A 198 -8.33 4.33 3.41
N VAL A 199 -9.34 3.47 3.58
CA VAL A 199 -9.11 2.03 3.73
C VAL A 199 -8.55 1.46 2.43
N GLU A 200 -9.15 1.80 1.28
CA GLU A 200 -8.61 1.41 -0.04
C GLU A 200 -7.15 1.90 -0.23
N ASP A 201 -6.87 3.16 0.12
CA ASP A 201 -5.52 3.74 0.01
C ASP A 201 -4.53 3.02 0.93
N SER A 202 -4.97 2.60 2.13
CA SER A 202 -4.15 1.81 3.04
C SER A 202 -3.83 0.44 2.44
N PHE A 203 -4.79 -0.18 1.75
CA PHE A 203 -4.56 -1.42 1.02
C PHE A 203 -3.59 -1.26 -0.15
N LEU A 204 -3.25 -0.06 -0.64
CA LEU A 204 -2.15 0.10 -1.61
C LEU A 204 -0.79 -0.26 -1.01
N ALA A 205 -0.61 -0.13 0.31
CA ALA A 205 0.65 -0.42 0.97
C ALA A 205 0.97 -1.92 1.06
N MET A 206 -0.03 -2.81 0.86
CA MET A 206 0.02 -4.29 0.87
C MET A 206 1.26 -4.88 1.57
N PRO A 207 1.35 -4.85 2.91
CA PRO A 207 2.56 -5.26 3.62
C PRO A 207 2.97 -6.71 3.33
N GLY A 208 2.02 -7.61 3.06
CA GLY A 208 2.30 -9.00 2.68
C GLY A 208 3.17 -9.16 1.43
N TYR A 209 3.18 -8.20 0.49
CA TYR A 209 4.06 -8.30 -0.68
C TYR A 209 5.53 -8.30 -0.31
N PHE A 210 5.93 -7.47 0.66
CA PHE A 210 7.32 -7.45 1.13
C PHE A 210 7.75 -8.75 1.81
N ALA A 211 6.81 -9.57 2.29
CA ALA A 211 7.15 -10.90 2.80
C ALA A 211 7.40 -11.92 1.68
N VAL A 212 6.68 -11.81 0.55
CA VAL A 212 6.83 -12.72 -0.59
C VAL A 212 8.13 -12.50 -1.35
N LEU A 213 8.68 -11.28 -1.35
CA LEU A 213 9.91 -10.97 -2.08
C LEU A 213 11.12 -11.79 -1.62
N VAL A 214 11.17 -12.22 -0.36
CA VAL A 214 12.23 -13.12 0.15
C VAL A 214 12.24 -14.48 -0.55
N LEU A 215 11.11 -14.89 -1.15
CA LEU A 215 11.03 -16.15 -1.88
C LEU A 215 11.80 -16.10 -3.21
N ILE A 216 12.13 -14.91 -3.71
CA ILE A 216 13.00 -14.77 -4.89
C ILE A 216 14.36 -15.38 -4.57
N ASP A 217 14.95 -15.05 -3.40
CA ASP A 217 16.24 -15.59 -2.99
C ASP A 217 16.22 -17.12 -2.82
N LEU A 218 15.08 -17.67 -2.35
CA LEU A 218 14.88 -19.12 -2.25
C LEU A 218 14.93 -19.82 -3.61
N VAL A 219 14.46 -19.15 -4.67
CA VAL A 219 14.33 -19.73 -6.02
C VAL A 219 15.56 -19.46 -6.88
N THR A 220 16.24 -18.32 -6.70
CA THR A 220 17.30 -17.89 -7.60
C THR A 220 18.71 -18.22 -7.12
N THR A 221 19.00 -18.08 -5.82
CA THR A 221 20.40 -18.10 -5.34
C THR A 221 20.67 -19.02 -4.17
N HIS A 222 19.65 -19.42 -3.40
CA HIS A 222 19.82 -20.22 -2.19
C HIS A 222 20.84 -19.63 -1.19
N ARG A 223 20.95 -18.29 -1.12
CA ARG A 223 21.90 -17.57 -0.23
C ARG A 223 21.50 -17.58 1.23
N GLN A 224 20.23 -17.81 1.52
CA GLN A 224 19.73 -18.01 2.87
C GLN A 224 20.31 -19.29 3.51
N PRO A 225 20.47 -19.35 4.84
CA PRO A 225 20.83 -20.59 5.51
C PRO A 225 19.79 -21.70 5.23
N PRO A 226 20.21 -22.93 4.86
CA PRO A 226 19.30 -24.01 4.52
C PRO A 226 18.27 -24.32 5.62
N GLU A 227 18.68 -24.26 6.87
CA GLU A 227 17.85 -24.50 8.06
C GLU A 227 16.71 -23.49 8.23
N PHE A 228 16.78 -22.32 7.58
CA PHE A 228 15.72 -21.30 7.58
C PHE A 228 14.76 -21.37 6.40
N THR A 229 14.98 -22.27 5.43
CA THR A 229 14.15 -22.35 4.20
C THR A 229 12.67 -22.49 4.51
N TRP A 230 12.29 -23.44 5.38
CA TRP A 230 10.90 -23.67 5.74
C TRP A 230 10.31 -22.56 6.61
N TRP A 231 11.14 -21.92 7.43
CA TRP A 231 10.73 -20.76 8.22
C TRP A 231 10.40 -19.55 7.33
N LEU A 232 11.22 -19.29 6.31
CA LEU A 232 10.97 -18.23 5.33
C LEU A 232 9.70 -18.49 4.49
N LEU A 233 9.49 -19.74 4.07
CA LEU A 233 8.26 -20.11 3.35
C LEU A 233 7.02 -19.94 4.23
N GLY A 234 7.05 -20.46 5.47
CA GLY A 234 5.96 -20.31 6.44
C GLY A 234 5.67 -18.84 6.75
N TYR A 235 6.72 -18.02 6.91
CA TYR A 235 6.62 -16.58 7.09
C TYR A 235 5.93 -15.89 5.90
N ALA A 236 6.37 -16.16 4.67
CA ALA A 236 5.78 -15.55 3.48
C ALA A 236 4.30 -15.93 3.32
N VAL A 237 3.96 -17.21 3.50
CA VAL A 237 2.58 -17.70 3.45
C VAL A 237 1.72 -17.04 4.52
N LEU A 238 2.22 -16.95 5.76
CA LEU A 238 1.47 -16.35 6.87
C LEU A 238 1.25 -14.85 6.67
N ALA A 239 2.29 -14.10 6.29
CA ALA A 239 2.21 -12.65 6.06
C ALA A 239 1.31 -12.30 4.86
N PHE A 240 1.48 -13.03 3.74
CA PHE A 240 0.67 -12.82 2.56
C PHE A 240 -0.77 -13.30 2.76
N GLY A 241 -0.96 -14.47 3.38
CA GLY A 241 -2.27 -15.03 3.70
C GLY A 241 -3.09 -14.11 4.59
N THR A 242 -2.49 -13.54 5.64
CA THR A 242 -3.17 -12.55 6.49
C THR A 242 -3.51 -11.26 5.74
N SER A 243 -2.63 -10.78 4.85
CA SER A 243 -2.93 -9.65 3.96
C SER A 243 -4.10 -9.94 3.01
N ALA A 244 -4.13 -11.14 2.43
CA ALA A 244 -5.19 -11.58 1.52
C ALA A 244 -6.52 -11.74 2.26
N ILE A 245 -6.53 -12.33 3.46
CA ILE A 245 -7.73 -12.43 4.31
C ILE A 245 -8.23 -11.02 4.67
N SER A 246 -7.34 -10.10 5.01
CA SER A 246 -7.70 -8.71 5.29
C SER A 246 -8.41 -8.08 4.09
N ALA A 247 -7.84 -8.19 2.89
CA ALA A 247 -8.46 -7.68 1.66
C ALA A 247 -9.82 -8.35 1.39
N LEU A 248 -9.89 -9.69 1.43
CA LEU A 248 -11.13 -10.43 1.17
C LEU A 248 -12.24 -10.07 2.17
N THR A 249 -11.91 -9.95 3.45
CA THR A 249 -12.88 -9.56 4.48
C THR A 249 -13.37 -8.13 4.30
N TYR A 250 -12.49 -7.21 3.90
CA TYR A 250 -12.86 -5.86 3.49
C TYR A 250 -13.83 -5.88 2.29
N TRP A 251 -13.45 -6.53 1.19
CA TRP A 251 -14.26 -6.60 -0.03
C TRP A 251 -15.64 -7.23 0.21
N ARG A 252 -15.73 -8.24 1.08
CA ARG A 252 -17.02 -8.86 1.45
C ARG A 252 -17.93 -7.96 2.27
N ARG A 253 -17.37 -7.06 3.10
CA ARG A 253 -18.17 -6.09 3.88
C ARG A 253 -18.67 -4.94 3.01
N VAL A 254 -17.88 -4.56 2.02
CA VAL A 254 -18.14 -3.42 1.15
C VAL A 254 -19.01 -3.78 -0.04
N SER A 255 -18.98 -5.04 -0.51
CA SER A 255 -19.89 -5.50 -1.56
C SER A 255 -21.32 -5.47 -1.01
N PRO A 256 -22.25 -4.72 -1.64
CA PRO A 256 -23.65 -4.74 -1.27
C PRO A 256 -24.11 -6.19 -1.31
N ARG A 257 -24.61 -6.72 -0.18
CA ARG A 257 -25.50 -7.88 -0.26
C ARG A 257 -26.57 -7.44 -1.23
N ALA A 258 -26.66 -8.09 -2.39
CA ALA A 258 -27.72 -7.84 -3.37
C ALA A 258 -29.01 -7.71 -2.56
N ALA A 259 -29.54 -6.49 -2.47
CA ALA A 259 -30.77 -6.27 -1.76
C ALA A 259 -31.76 -7.15 -2.51
N THR A 260 -32.12 -8.28 -1.90
CA THR A 260 -33.23 -9.08 -2.40
C THR A 260 -34.38 -8.08 -2.50
N PRO A 261 -34.90 -7.81 -3.71
CA PRO A 261 -35.97 -6.85 -3.86
C PRO A 261 -37.08 -7.36 -2.93
N ASN A 262 -37.35 -6.58 -1.88
CA ASN A 262 -38.44 -6.90 -0.97
C ASN A 262 -39.68 -7.03 -1.87
N GLY A 263 -40.23 -8.24 -1.91
CA GLY A 263 -41.44 -8.51 -2.66
C GLY A 263 -42.55 -7.56 -2.22
N PRO A 264 -43.49 -7.24 -3.11
CA PRO A 264 -44.59 -6.35 -2.79
C PRO A 264 -45.41 -6.92 -1.62
N ASN A 265 -45.63 -6.08 -0.60
CA ASN A 265 -46.71 -6.24 0.37
C ASN A 265 -48.03 -5.77 -0.25
#